data_AF-A0A7V0NNK2-F1
#
_entry.id   AF-A0A7V0NNK2-F1
#
_cell.length_a   1.000
_cell.length_b   1.000
_cell.length_c   1.000
_cell.angle_alpha   90.00
_cell.angle_beta   90.00
_cell.angle_gamma   90.00
#
_symmetry.space_group_name_H-M   'P 1'
#
loop_
_entity.id
_entity.type
_entity.pdbx_description
1 polymer ?
#
loop_
_entity_poly.entity_id
_entity_poly.type
_entity_poly.pdbx_seq_one_letter_code
_entity_poly.pdbx_strand_id
1 'polypeptide(L)'
;MCLHVGCCGSSADDLVDPTEDFAGALEQLQTVEEPLKASIQTWLNQIGLAQFDPDLWTARLDLACEEGVWDDEVAGRLAAGFVLEDESVSVRSSDAGPVDQDAAAQALWIMAVNHCRGLFPEGEIEQGPPPLGG
;
A
#
# COMPACT_ATOMS: atom_id res chain seq x y z
N MET A 1 -5.38 53.16 -7.79
CA MET A 1 -5.12 52.77 -6.38
C MET A 1 -5.36 51.26 -6.26
N CYS A 2 -4.49 50.59 -5.48
CA CYS A 2 -4.17 49.14 -5.34
C CYS A 2 -5.34 48.12 -5.45
N LEU A 3 -5.25 46.92 -6.04
CA LEU A 3 -4.38 45.70 -5.96
C LEU A 3 -4.87 44.61 -4.97
N HIS A 4 -5.17 43.41 -5.52
CA HIS A 4 -5.03 42.05 -4.96
C HIS A 4 -6.09 41.38 -4.02
N VAL A 5 -6.37 40.12 -4.40
CA VAL A 5 -6.60 38.90 -3.58
C VAL A 5 -8.04 38.56 -3.15
N GLY A 6 -8.61 37.60 -3.89
CA GLY A 6 -8.89 36.26 -3.38
C GLY A 6 -9.78 36.14 -2.14
N CYS A 7 -11.02 35.74 -2.39
CA CYS A 7 -11.70 34.72 -1.58
C CYS A 7 -12.88 34.20 -2.42
N CYS A 8 -12.65 33.11 -3.15
CA CYS A 8 -13.76 32.25 -3.56
C CYS A 8 -14.40 31.73 -2.28
N GLY A 9 -15.63 32.17 -2.03
CA GLY A 9 -16.51 31.50 -1.08
C GLY A 9 -16.92 30.17 -1.68
N SER A 10 -16.34 29.08 -1.16
CA SER A 10 -16.94 27.75 -1.18
C SER A 10 -16.88 27.22 0.22
N SER A 11 -17.86 27.61 1.02
CA SER A 11 -18.16 26.98 2.32
C SER A 11 -19.38 26.11 2.13
N ALA A 12 -19.16 24.87 1.68
CA ALA A 12 -20.11 23.76 1.76
C ALA A 12 -19.37 22.50 1.30
N ASP A 13 -19.33 21.49 2.15
CA ASP A 13 -19.20 20.07 1.80
C ASP A 13 -18.21 19.71 0.69
N ASP A 14 -16.92 19.71 1.00
CA ASP A 14 -15.99 18.81 0.32
C ASP A 14 -16.08 17.45 1.02
N LEU A 15 -17.25 16.82 0.91
CA LEU A 15 -17.34 15.38 1.13
C LEU A 15 -16.64 14.78 -0.09
N VAL A 16 -15.31 14.71 -0.06
CA VAL A 16 -14.56 13.85 -0.98
C VAL A 16 -15.16 12.47 -0.82
N ASP A 17 -15.93 12.05 -1.82
CA ASP A 17 -16.59 10.76 -1.80
C ASP A 17 -15.47 9.71 -1.88
N PRO A 18 -15.26 8.89 -0.83
CA PRO A 18 -14.14 7.94 -0.79
C PRO A 18 -14.22 6.92 -1.93
N THR A 19 -15.39 6.77 -2.56
CA THR A 19 -15.61 5.93 -3.73
C THR A 19 -15.02 6.54 -5.01
N GLU A 20 -14.97 7.86 -5.15
CA GLU A 20 -14.32 8.53 -6.29
C GLU A 20 -12.79 8.43 -6.22
N ASP A 21 -12.19 8.59 -5.04
CA ASP A 21 -10.75 8.44 -4.81
C ASP A 21 -10.27 7.01 -5.11
N PHE A 22 -11.04 6.01 -4.66
CA PHE A 22 -10.76 4.61 -4.95
C PHE A 22 -10.92 4.27 -6.44
N ALA A 23 -11.93 4.82 -7.11
CA ALA A 23 -12.10 4.63 -8.56
C ALA A 23 -10.93 5.23 -9.36
N GLY A 24 -10.48 6.44 -9.01
CA GLY A 24 -9.33 7.08 -9.63
C GLY A 24 -8.02 6.31 -9.41
N ALA A 25 -7.84 5.76 -8.21
CA ALA A 25 -6.73 4.87 -7.87
C ALA A 25 -6.70 3.60 -8.75
N LEU A 26 -7.84 2.95 -8.95
CA LEU A 26 -7.95 1.78 -9.83
C LEU A 26 -7.67 2.11 -11.31
N GLU A 27 -7.96 3.34 -11.74
CA GLU A 27 -7.68 3.78 -13.11
C GLU A 27 -6.17 3.97 -13.34
N GLN A 28 -5.46 4.59 -12.38
CA GLN A 28 -4.00 4.71 -12.43
C GLN A 28 -3.31 3.34 -12.45
N LEU A 29 -3.81 2.38 -11.66
CA LEU A 29 -3.33 1.00 -11.64
C LEU A 29 -3.41 0.31 -13.02
N GLN A 30 -4.26 0.76 -13.95
CA GLN A 30 -4.32 0.20 -15.31
C GLN A 30 -3.08 0.52 -16.15
N THR A 31 -2.30 1.53 -15.76
CA THR A 31 -1.06 1.92 -16.45
C THR A 31 0.15 1.07 -16.04
N VAL A 32 0.02 0.28 -14.96
CA VAL A 32 1.05 -0.61 -14.44
C VAL A 32 1.05 -1.95 -15.18
N GLU A 33 2.23 -2.50 -15.46
CA GLU A 33 2.41 -3.80 -16.12
C GLU A 33 1.89 -4.98 -15.27
N GLU A 34 1.50 -6.07 -15.93
CA GLU A 34 0.74 -7.19 -15.35
C GLU A 34 1.38 -7.92 -14.13
N PRO A 35 2.71 -8.08 -13.95
CA PRO A 35 3.18 -8.75 -12.74
C PRO A 35 3.06 -7.86 -11.50
N LEU A 36 3.28 -6.55 -11.64
CA LEU A 36 3.28 -5.61 -10.53
C LEU A 36 1.86 -5.16 -10.18
N LYS A 37 0.97 -5.08 -11.18
CA LYS A 37 -0.41 -4.65 -11.02
C LYS A 37 -1.15 -5.44 -9.93
N ALA A 38 -1.04 -6.77 -9.93
CA ALA A 38 -1.69 -7.61 -8.92
C ALA A 38 -1.15 -7.37 -7.50
N SER A 39 0.16 -7.12 -7.39
CA SER A 39 0.81 -6.82 -6.12
C SER A 39 0.35 -5.47 -5.58
N ILE A 40 0.38 -4.42 -6.40
CA ILE A 40 -0.09 -3.08 -5.99
C ILE A 40 -1.58 -3.10 -5.66
N GLN A 41 -2.39 -3.85 -6.42
CA GLN A 41 -3.81 -4.02 -6.11
C GLN A 41 -4.01 -4.68 -4.74
N THR A 42 -3.14 -5.61 -4.35
CA THR A 42 -3.19 -6.24 -3.02
C THR A 42 -2.95 -5.21 -1.92
N TRP A 43 -1.93 -4.36 -2.04
CA TRP A 43 -1.66 -3.28 -1.10
C TRP A 43 -2.84 -2.32 -0.98
N LEU A 44 -3.34 -1.83 -2.13
CA LEU A 44 -4.48 -0.93 -2.17
C LEU A 44 -5.74 -1.54 -1.53
N ASN A 45 -6.06 -2.80 -1.85
CA ASN A 45 -7.26 -3.45 -1.32
C ASN A 45 -7.17 -3.77 0.17
N GLN A 46 -5.98 -4.12 0.67
CA GLN A 46 -5.81 -4.53 2.07
C GLN A 46 -5.77 -3.33 3.01
N ILE A 47 -5.08 -2.26 2.61
CA ILE A 47 -4.82 -1.14 3.51
C ILE A 47 -5.20 0.23 2.95
N GLY A 48 -5.68 0.32 1.71
CA GLY A 48 -6.19 1.57 1.13
C GLY A 48 -5.12 2.60 0.80
N LEU A 49 -3.86 2.19 0.60
CA LEU A 49 -2.77 3.07 0.18
C LEU A 49 -2.52 2.93 -1.33
N ALA A 50 -2.61 4.03 -2.07
CA ALA A 50 -2.65 4.08 -3.53
C ALA A 50 -1.29 4.44 -4.14
N GLN A 51 -0.23 3.73 -3.73
CA GLN A 51 1.10 3.86 -4.31
C GLN A 51 1.19 3.07 -5.61
N PHE A 52 1.43 3.73 -6.74
CA PHE A 52 1.45 3.10 -8.08
C PHE A 52 2.81 3.11 -8.77
N ASP A 53 3.85 3.68 -8.15
CA ASP A 53 5.17 3.76 -8.77
C ASP A 53 5.81 2.36 -8.94
N PRO A 54 6.05 1.91 -10.17
CA PRO A 54 6.49 0.55 -10.43
C PRO A 54 7.95 0.31 -10.04
N ASP A 55 8.81 1.32 -10.18
CA ASP A 55 10.21 1.23 -9.81
C ASP A 55 10.36 1.12 -8.28
N LEU A 56 9.58 1.90 -7.54
CA LEU A 56 9.49 1.83 -6.08
C LEU A 56 9.03 0.45 -5.62
N TRP A 57 7.93 -0.07 -6.19
CA TRP A 57 7.41 -1.38 -5.79
C TRP A 57 8.37 -2.52 -6.12
N THR A 58 9.06 -2.44 -7.25
CA THR A 58 10.11 -3.41 -7.59
C THR A 58 11.21 -3.39 -6.53
N ALA A 59 11.73 -2.21 -6.18
CA ALA A 59 12.77 -2.08 -5.16
C ALA A 59 12.32 -2.55 -3.77
N ARG A 60 11.07 -2.25 -3.39
CA ARG A 60 10.49 -2.70 -2.11
C ARG A 60 10.34 -4.21 -2.04
N LEU A 61 9.89 -4.84 -3.13
CA LEU A 61 9.73 -6.29 -3.18
C LEU A 61 11.10 -6.99 -3.22
N ASP A 62 12.08 -6.46 -3.95
CA ASP A 62 13.46 -6.97 -3.92
C ASP A 62 14.05 -6.91 -2.50
N LEU A 63 13.88 -5.78 -1.80
CA LEU A 63 14.30 -5.62 -0.41
C LEU A 63 13.58 -6.60 0.53
N ALA A 64 12.26 -6.75 0.40
CA ALA A 64 11.48 -7.66 1.22
C ALA A 64 11.94 -9.12 1.05
N CYS A 65 12.27 -9.51 -0.18
CA CYS A 65 12.78 -10.84 -0.47
C CYS A 65 14.21 -11.04 0.04
N GLU A 66 15.07 -10.02 -0.02
CA GLU A 66 16.45 -10.08 0.47
C GLU A 66 16.51 -10.17 2.01
N GLU A 67 15.68 -9.38 2.70
CA GLU A 67 15.65 -9.32 4.17
C GLU A 67 14.86 -10.49 4.79
N GLY A 68 14.08 -11.21 3.99
CA GLY A 68 13.35 -12.40 4.42
C GLY A 68 11.97 -12.13 5.02
N VAL A 69 11.09 -11.49 4.25
CA VAL A 69 9.69 -11.16 4.58
C VAL A 69 8.79 -12.33 5.03
N TRP A 70 9.26 -13.57 4.93
CA TRP A 70 8.58 -14.71 5.57
C TRP A 70 8.67 -14.68 7.11
N ASP A 71 9.65 -13.97 7.67
CA ASP A 71 9.76 -13.69 9.10
C ASP A 71 8.80 -12.57 9.54
N ASP A 72 8.15 -12.73 10.69
CA ASP A 72 7.14 -11.80 11.19
C ASP A 72 7.70 -10.42 11.56
N GLU A 73 8.88 -10.39 12.21
CA GLU A 73 9.54 -9.15 12.60
C GLU A 73 9.99 -8.37 11.35
N VAL A 74 10.50 -9.09 10.35
CA VAL A 74 10.90 -8.48 9.06
C VAL A 74 9.68 -7.94 8.32
N ALA A 75 8.63 -8.74 8.17
CA ALA A 75 7.41 -8.33 7.46
C ALA A 75 6.76 -7.11 8.13
N GLY A 76 6.61 -7.15 9.45
CA GLY A 76 6.05 -6.05 10.23
C GLY A 76 6.87 -4.75 10.12
N ARG A 77 8.20 -4.84 10.29
CA ARG A 77 9.09 -3.66 10.19
C ARG A 77 9.06 -3.03 8.80
N LEU A 78 9.15 -3.83 7.74
CA LEU A 78 9.17 -3.32 6.37
C LEU A 78 7.81 -2.72 6.00
N ALA A 79 6.72 -3.41 6.31
CA ALA A 79 5.37 -2.91 6.04
C ALA A 79 5.09 -1.60 6.79
N ALA A 80 5.47 -1.49 8.07
CA ALA A 80 5.36 -0.26 8.83
C ALA A 80 6.12 0.91 8.19
N GLY A 81 7.34 0.64 7.68
CA GLY A 81 8.12 1.62 6.93
C GLY A 81 7.41 2.10 5.67
N PHE A 82 6.92 1.17 4.86
CA PHE A 82 6.23 1.50 3.60
C PHE A 82 4.91 2.24 3.85
N VAL A 83 4.16 1.88 4.90
CA VAL A 83 2.95 2.58 5.32
C VAL A 83 3.23 4.05 5.66
N LEU A 84 4.32 4.33 6.38
CA LEU A 84 4.71 5.71 6.72
C LEU A 84 5.07 6.53 5.48
N GLU A 85 5.74 5.92 4.51
CA GLU A 85 6.08 6.57 3.23
C GLU A 85 4.83 6.82 2.35
N ASP A 86 3.86 5.90 2.40
CA ASP A 86 2.66 5.91 1.56
C ASP A 86 1.49 6.69 2.18
N GLU A 87 1.63 7.29 3.37
CA GLU A 87 0.54 8.02 4.05
C GLU A 87 -0.05 9.14 3.17
N SER A 88 0.80 9.81 2.39
CA SER A 88 0.40 10.91 1.49
C SER A 88 -0.46 10.47 0.30
N VAL A 89 -0.50 9.17 -0.01
CA VAL A 89 -1.27 8.58 -1.12
C VAL A 89 -2.41 7.69 -0.60
N SER A 90 -2.85 7.91 0.64
CA SER A 90 -4.00 7.20 1.21
C SER A 90 -5.31 7.60 0.53
N VAL A 91 -6.09 6.61 0.09
CA VAL A 91 -7.49 6.78 -0.36
C VAL A 91 -8.49 6.35 0.72
N ARG A 92 -8.00 6.03 1.92
CA ARG A 92 -8.84 5.71 3.08
C ARG A 92 -9.59 6.95 3.54
N SER A 93 -10.79 6.76 4.05
CA SER A 93 -11.54 7.83 4.72
C SER A 93 -10.75 8.38 5.91
N SER A 94 -10.84 9.69 6.14
CA SER A 94 -10.13 10.39 7.24
C SER A 94 -10.47 9.83 8.64
N ASP A 95 -11.65 9.22 8.81
CA ASP A 95 -12.10 8.60 10.06
C ASP A 95 -11.65 7.14 10.24
N ALA A 96 -10.96 6.54 9.26
CA ALA A 96 -10.56 5.13 9.28
C ALA A 96 -9.49 4.79 10.33
N GLY A 97 -8.92 5.80 11.00
CA GLY A 97 -7.85 5.64 11.97
C GLY A 97 -6.52 5.23 11.33
N PRO A 98 -5.52 4.80 12.14
CA PRO A 98 -4.24 4.33 11.60
C PRO A 98 -4.41 3.08 10.71
N VAL A 99 -3.43 2.84 9.85
CA VAL A 99 -3.38 1.61 9.05
C VAL A 99 -3.12 0.42 9.98
N ASP A 100 -3.87 -0.66 9.74
CA ASP A 100 -3.69 -1.93 10.43
C ASP A 100 -2.36 -2.58 10.00
N GLN A 101 -1.46 -2.77 10.96
CA GLN A 101 -0.09 -3.21 10.68
C GLN A 101 -0.05 -4.69 10.27
N ASP A 102 -0.91 -5.52 10.85
CA ASP A 102 -1.12 -6.91 10.46
C ASP A 102 -1.56 -7.03 9.00
N ALA A 103 -2.56 -6.24 8.60
CA ALA A 103 -3.02 -6.18 7.21
C ALA A 103 -1.90 -5.71 6.26
N ALA A 104 -1.08 -4.74 6.69
CA ALA A 104 0.05 -4.26 5.89
C ALA A 104 1.14 -5.33 5.71
N ALA A 105 1.56 -6.02 6.78
CA ALA A 105 2.56 -7.08 6.68
C ALA A 105 2.03 -8.28 5.89
N GLN A 106 0.76 -8.65 6.09
CA GLN A 106 0.11 -9.69 5.32
C GLN A 106 0.06 -9.33 3.83
N ALA A 107 -0.30 -8.09 3.49
CA ALA A 107 -0.27 -7.61 2.10
C ALA A 107 1.14 -7.72 1.51
N LEU A 108 2.15 -7.25 2.23
CA LEU A 108 3.55 -7.31 1.80
C LEU A 108 4.02 -8.75 1.57
N TRP A 109 3.69 -9.68 2.48
CA TRP A 109 3.99 -11.10 2.33
C TRP A 109 3.33 -11.70 1.09
N ILE A 110 2.03 -11.43 0.85
CA ILE A 110 1.31 -11.92 -0.33
C ILE A 110 1.96 -11.40 -1.62
N MET A 111 2.34 -10.12 -1.63
CA MET A 111 3.02 -9.52 -2.78
C MET A 111 4.39 -10.18 -3.02
N ALA A 112 5.16 -10.45 -1.97
CA ALA A 112 6.45 -11.12 -2.06
C ALA A 112 6.33 -12.58 -2.53
N VAL A 113 5.28 -13.32 -2.16
CA VAL A 113 5.03 -14.67 -2.69
C VAL A 113 4.87 -14.66 -4.20
N ASN A 114 4.25 -13.63 -4.77
CA ASN A 114 4.11 -13.49 -6.22
C ASN A 114 5.41 -13.05 -6.90
N HIS A 115 6.24 -12.25 -6.20
CA HIS A 115 7.50 -11.70 -6.74
C HIS A 115 8.68 -12.68 -6.68
N CYS A 116 8.91 -13.28 -5.51
CA CYS A 116 10.12 -14.06 -5.22
C CYS A 116 9.82 -15.41 -4.57
N ARG A 117 8.73 -16.08 -5.01
CA ARG A 117 8.31 -17.41 -4.52
C ARG A 117 9.47 -18.40 -4.33
N GLY A 118 10.45 -18.40 -5.25
CA GLY A 118 11.58 -19.32 -5.22
C GLY A 118 12.62 -19.07 -4.12
N LEU A 119 12.54 -17.92 -3.43
CA LEU A 119 13.41 -17.57 -2.30
C LEU A 119 12.78 -17.95 -0.94
N PHE A 120 11.48 -18.25 -0.91
CA PHE A 120 10.82 -18.68 0.31
C PHE A 120 11.37 -20.04 0.77
N PRO A 121 11.72 -20.19 2.06
CA PRO A 121 12.07 -21.49 2.63
C PRO A 121 10.94 -22.52 2.47
N GLU A 122 11.31 -23.81 2.49
CA GLU A 122 10.35 -24.90 2.41
C GLU A 122 9.31 -24.81 3.54
N GLY A 123 8.03 -24.88 3.18
CA GLY A 123 6.92 -24.83 4.12
C GLY A 123 6.42 -23.43 4.49
N GLU A 124 7.15 -22.34 4.23
CA GLU A 124 6.72 -20.98 4.61
C GLU A 124 5.46 -20.54 3.86
N ILE A 125 5.39 -20.83 2.56
CA ILE A 125 4.20 -20.51 1.75
C ILE A 125 2.97 -21.32 2.20
N GLU A 126 3.17 -22.55 2.66
CA GLU A 126 2.09 -23.43 3.12
C GLU A 126 1.57 -23.05 4.51
N GLN A 127 2.46 -22.52 5.37
CA GLN A 127 2.11 -21.96 6.66
C GLN A 127 1.30 -20.66 6.52
N GLY A 128 1.51 -19.92 5.43
CA GLY A 128 0.81 -18.69 5.13
C GLY A 128 1.53 -17.45 5.66
N PRO A 129 0.90 -16.27 5.56
CA PRO A 129 1.51 -15.04 6.04
C PRO A 129 1.82 -15.11 7.55
N PRO A 130 2.94 -14.53 8.00
CA PRO A 130 3.31 -14.54 9.40
C PRO A 130 2.22 -13.87 10.24
N PRO A 131 1.79 -14.49 11.36
CA PRO A 131 0.92 -13.80 12.30
C PRO A 131 1.74 -12.73 13.02
N LEU A 132 1.38 -11.44 12.91
CA LEU A 132 1.98 -10.42 13.78
C LEU A 132 1.29 -10.49 15.15
N GLY A 133 1.57 -11.55 15.92
CA GLY A 133 0.75 -11.86 17.09
C GLY A 133 1.42 -12.74 18.14
N GLY A 134 2.28 -12.10 18.94
CA GLY A 134 2.77 -12.57 20.25
C GLY A 134 3.09 -11.40 21.17
#